data_AF-A0A0T7CJC6-F1
#
_entry.id   AF-A0A0T7CJC6-F1
#
_cell.length_a   1.000
_cell.length_b   1.000
_cell.length_c   1.000
_cell.angle_alpha   90.00
_cell.angle_beta   90.00
_cell.angle_gamma   90.00
#
_symmetry.space_group_name_H-M   'P 1'
#
loop_
_entity.id
_entity.type
_entity.pdbx_description
1 polymer ?
#
loop_
_entity_poly.entity_id
_entity_poly.type
_entity_poly.pdbx_seq_one_letter_code
_entity_poly.pdbx_strand_id
1 'polypeptide(L)'
;MNPPSAQATDILYCDTDTPLGPMRLAARGQALCGAWFVDQRDCPAAAGWTLDAAHPALRQAAAELEQWFAGRRRAFEVAMQPEGTPFQRQVWQALLELPFGATISYGELARRVGRPKAARAVAGAVGRNPISILIPCHRIIGHDTSLTGFGGGLPRKQALLAHEGHRYLSRAARARRVSTTQMELPLGAA
;
A
#
# COMPACT_ATOMS: atom_id res chain seq x y z
N MET A 1 16.22 40.24 15.30
CA MET A 1 15.33 39.06 15.32
C MET A 1 15.07 38.68 13.88
N ASN A 2 15.80 37.69 13.37
CA ASN A 2 15.51 37.10 12.05
C ASN A 2 14.38 36.07 12.22
N PRO A 3 13.45 35.94 11.27
CA PRO A 3 12.48 34.85 11.31
C PRO A 3 13.20 33.50 11.26
N PRO A 4 12.64 32.42 11.84
CA PRO A 4 13.20 31.10 11.68
C PRO A 4 13.24 30.77 10.19
N SER A 5 14.44 30.52 9.67
CA SER A 5 14.66 29.95 8.36
C SER A 5 13.78 28.71 8.21
N ALA A 6 12.94 28.70 7.18
CA ALA A 6 12.23 27.50 6.76
C ALA A 6 13.28 26.41 6.57
N GLN A 7 13.29 25.41 7.46
CA GLN A 7 14.18 24.26 7.31
C GLN A 7 13.83 23.61 5.96
N ALA A 8 14.77 23.70 5.02
CA ALA A 8 14.69 22.96 3.76
C ALA A 8 14.40 21.51 4.13
N THR A 9 13.30 20.97 3.62
CA THR A 9 12.92 19.60 3.93
C THR A 9 13.87 18.72 3.11
N ASP A 10 14.73 17.92 3.76
CA ASP A 10 15.66 16.98 3.10
C ASP A 10 14.92 15.79 2.46
N ILE A 11 13.86 16.08 1.71
CA ILE A 11 13.07 15.10 0.98
C ILE A 11 13.39 15.25 -0.50
N LEU A 12 13.90 14.18 -1.07
CA LEU A 12 14.03 14.01 -2.51
C LEU A 12 12.80 13.27 -3.02
N TYR A 13 12.33 13.59 -4.20
CA TYR A 13 11.18 12.92 -4.78
C TYR A 13 11.31 12.73 -6.28
N CYS A 14 10.51 11.82 -6.81
CA CYS A 14 10.19 11.74 -8.23
C CYS A 14 8.77 11.20 -8.39
N ASP A 15 8.16 11.45 -9.55
CA ASP A 15 6.90 10.82 -9.94
C ASP A 15 7.22 9.73 -10.98
N THR A 16 6.60 8.56 -10.84
CA THR A 16 6.74 7.41 -11.75
C THR A 16 5.39 6.93 -12.21
N ASP A 17 5.28 6.50 -13.46
CA ASP A 17 4.05 5.91 -13.97
C ASP A 17 3.85 4.48 -13.46
N THR A 18 2.60 4.11 -13.23
CA THR A 18 2.19 2.74 -12.93
C THR A 18 0.91 2.40 -13.68
N PRO A 19 0.57 1.10 -13.89
CA PRO A 19 -0.72 0.72 -14.50
C PRO A 19 -1.96 1.23 -13.76
N LEU A 20 -1.83 1.68 -12.51
CA LEU A 20 -2.92 2.21 -11.68
C LEU A 20 -2.89 3.75 -11.56
N GLY A 21 -2.07 4.41 -12.37
CA GLY A 21 -1.84 5.85 -12.38
C GLY A 21 -0.48 6.24 -11.81
N PRO A 22 -0.08 7.51 -11.99
CA PRO A 22 1.22 8.00 -11.52
C PRO A 22 1.32 7.94 -9.99
N MET A 23 2.51 7.58 -9.52
CA MET A 23 2.85 7.54 -8.11
C MET A 23 4.02 8.49 -7.82
N ARG A 24 3.88 9.27 -6.75
CA ARG A 24 4.97 10.05 -6.16
C ARG A 24 5.75 9.19 -5.18
N LEU A 25 7.05 9.06 -5.42
CA LEU A 25 8.01 8.43 -4.53
C LEU A 25 8.80 9.52 -3.80
N ALA A 26 9.03 9.34 -2.51
CA ALA A 26 9.80 10.27 -1.70
C ALA A 26 10.84 9.52 -0.85
N ALA A 27 12.03 10.10 -0.77
CA ALA A 27 13.16 9.57 -0.03
C ALA A 27 13.74 10.62 0.92
N ARG A 28 14.25 10.15 2.05
CA ARG A 28 15.04 10.94 3.01
C ARG A 28 16.28 10.13 3.35
N GLY A 29 17.47 10.73 3.23
CA GLY A 29 18.71 9.97 3.31
C GLY A 29 18.75 8.88 2.24
N GLN A 30 19.02 7.62 2.62
CA GLN A 30 19.13 6.49 1.68
C GLN A 30 17.87 5.59 1.63
N ALA A 31 16.75 6.02 2.22
CA ALA A 31 15.55 5.20 2.33
C ALA A 31 14.31 5.89 1.76
N LEU A 32 13.39 5.07 1.25
CA LEU A 32 12.06 5.50 0.85
C LEU A 32 11.25 5.85 2.11
N CYS A 33 10.77 7.08 2.20
CA CYS A 33 9.88 7.53 3.28
C CYS A 33 8.43 7.68 2.82
N GLY A 34 8.18 7.59 1.51
CA GLY A 34 6.86 7.83 0.93
C GLY A 34 6.63 7.21 -0.45
N ALA A 35 5.41 6.73 -0.68
CA ALA A 35 4.90 6.29 -1.97
C ALA A 35 3.37 6.49 -2.03
N TRP A 36 2.89 7.39 -2.88
CA TRP A 36 1.49 7.81 -2.96
C TRP A 36 1.02 7.86 -4.41
N PHE A 37 -0.23 7.52 -4.69
CA PHE A 37 -0.83 7.88 -5.98
C PHE A 37 -1.01 9.40 -6.04
N VAL A 38 -0.61 10.04 -7.13
CA VAL A 38 -0.58 11.52 -7.23
C VAL A 38 -1.98 12.13 -7.10
N ASP A 39 -3.02 11.42 -7.52
CA ASP A 39 -4.41 11.86 -7.46
C ASP A 39 -5.14 11.50 -6.15
N GLN A 40 -4.47 10.82 -5.20
CA GLN A 40 -5.12 10.48 -3.94
C GLN A 40 -5.14 11.69 -3.00
N ARG A 41 -6.23 11.83 -2.24
CA ARG A 41 -6.53 13.00 -1.39
C ARG A 41 -5.37 13.44 -0.49
N ASP A 42 -4.69 12.47 0.11
CA ASP A 42 -3.66 12.72 1.12
C ASP A 42 -2.24 12.62 0.53
N CYS A 43 -2.07 12.71 -0.80
CA CYS A 43 -0.74 12.81 -1.41
C CYS A 43 -0.10 14.15 -1.01
N PRO A 44 1.10 14.15 -0.38
CA PRO A 44 1.79 15.38 -0.06
C PRO A 44 2.12 16.20 -1.31
N ALA A 45 1.93 17.51 -1.23
CA ALA A 45 2.47 18.43 -2.22
C ALA A 45 4.00 18.37 -2.17
N ALA A 46 4.66 18.36 -3.32
CA ALA A 46 6.12 18.37 -3.40
C ALA A 46 6.74 19.76 -3.14
N ALA A 47 5.95 20.72 -2.62
CA ALA A 47 6.43 22.05 -2.30
C ALA A 47 7.50 21.97 -1.21
N GLY A 48 8.70 22.46 -1.51
CA GLY A 48 9.86 22.38 -0.61
C GLY A 48 10.65 21.08 -0.67
N TRP A 49 10.30 20.14 -1.56
CA TRP A 49 11.07 18.92 -1.83
C TRP A 49 11.93 19.09 -3.08
N THR A 50 13.02 18.34 -3.17
CA THR A 50 13.95 18.37 -4.31
C THR A 50 13.63 17.25 -5.29
N LEU A 51 13.42 17.58 -6.57
CA LEU A 51 13.23 16.56 -7.61
C LEU A 51 14.57 15.87 -7.91
N ASP A 52 14.64 14.55 -7.72
CA ASP A 52 15.81 13.74 -8.05
C ASP A 52 15.42 12.29 -8.39
N ALA A 53 15.13 12.04 -9.68
CA ALA A 53 14.84 10.69 -10.16
C ALA A 53 16.06 9.76 -10.18
N ALA A 54 17.28 10.30 -10.05
CA ALA A 54 18.52 9.52 -10.06
C ALA A 54 18.88 8.99 -8.66
N HIS A 55 18.25 9.53 -7.60
CA HIS A 55 18.45 9.09 -6.23
C HIS A 55 18.30 7.55 -6.11
N PRO A 56 19.27 6.83 -5.50
CA PRO A 56 19.31 5.37 -5.52
C PRO A 56 18.03 4.70 -5.03
N ALA A 57 17.47 5.13 -3.90
CA ALA A 57 16.25 4.56 -3.34
C ALA A 57 15.02 4.81 -4.23
N LEU A 58 14.93 5.97 -4.88
CA LEU A 58 13.81 6.32 -5.74
C LEU A 58 13.86 5.52 -7.04
N ARG A 59 15.04 5.43 -7.65
CA ARG A 59 15.29 4.61 -8.84
C ARG A 59 15.02 3.13 -8.57
N GLN A 60 15.46 2.61 -7.44
CA GLN A 60 15.19 1.23 -7.05
C GLN A 60 13.69 1.00 -6.84
N ALA A 61 13.00 1.84 -6.07
CA ALA A 61 11.56 1.72 -5.85
C ALA A 61 10.75 1.76 -7.16
N ALA A 62 11.09 2.66 -8.09
CA ALA A 62 10.45 2.73 -9.41
C ALA A 62 10.65 1.44 -10.22
N ALA A 63 11.89 0.93 -10.28
CA ALA A 63 12.20 -0.31 -10.99
C ALA A 63 11.52 -1.54 -10.35
N GLU A 64 11.47 -1.61 -9.02
CA GLU A 64 10.79 -2.70 -8.32
C GLU A 64 9.27 -2.66 -8.51
N LEU A 65 8.66 -1.46 -8.52
CA LEU A 65 7.25 -1.28 -8.86
C LEU A 65 6.94 -1.76 -10.27
N GLU A 66 7.77 -1.39 -11.25
CA GLU A 66 7.63 -1.85 -12.64
C GLU A 66 7.68 -3.39 -12.72
N GLN A 67 8.68 -4.01 -12.08
CA GLN A 67 8.81 -5.47 -12.03
C GLN A 67 7.64 -6.15 -11.31
N TRP A 68 7.15 -5.54 -10.23
CA TRP A 68 6.01 -6.04 -9.46
C TRP A 68 4.75 -6.03 -10.32
N PHE A 69 4.41 -4.89 -10.92
CA PHE A 69 3.25 -4.79 -11.81
C PHE A 69 3.36 -5.70 -13.05
N ALA A 70 4.58 -5.94 -13.55
CA ALA A 70 4.84 -6.90 -14.62
C ALA A 70 4.76 -8.38 -14.18
N GLY A 71 4.53 -8.67 -12.90
CA GLY A 71 4.47 -10.03 -12.35
C GLY A 71 5.84 -10.72 -12.25
N ARG A 72 6.94 -9.99 -12.44
CA ARG A 72 8.32 -10.49 -12.38
C ARG A 72 8.90 -10.49 -10.96
N ARG A 73 8.25 -9.79 -10.02
CA ARG A 73 8.67 -9.62 -8.62
C ARG A 73 7.47 -9.77 -7.69
N ARG A 74 7.69 -10.38 -6.52
CA ARG A 74 6.66 -10.57 -5.48
C ARG A 74 6.96 -9.85 -4.16
N ALA A 75 8.19 -9.37 -3.97
CA ALA A 75 8.66 -8.68 -2.77
C ALA A 75 9.46 -7.43 -3.11
N PHE A 76 9.45 -6.42 -2.24
CA PHE A 76 10.25 -5.20 -2.38
C PHE A 76 11.49 -5.29 -1.51
N GLU A 77 12.62 -4.79 -2.01
CA GLU A 77 13.92 -4.81 -1.33
C GLU A 77 14.45 -3.40 -1.06
N VAL A 78 13.83 -2.38 -1.67
CA VAL A 78 14.18 -0.99 -1.37
C VAL A 78 14.05 -0.70 0.13
N ALA A 79 15.08 -0.07 0.69
CA ALA A 79 15.08 0.32 2.08
C ALA A 79 13.94 1.32 2.35
N MET A 80 13.15 1.07 3.39
CA MET A 80 11.98 1.87 3.76
C MET A 80 12.14 2.41 5.19
N GLN A 81 11.90 3.70 5.36
CA GLN A 81 11.92 4.37 6.67
C GLN A 81 10.70 5.30 6.81
N PRO A 82 9.48 4.74 6.93
CA PRO A 82 8.27 5.55 7.04
C PRO A 82 8.20 6.30 8.37
N GLU A 83 7.77 7.55 8.32
CA GLU A 83 7.56 8.39 9.51
C GLU A 83 6.15 8.24 10.08
N GLY A 84 6.06 8.00 11.38
CA GLY A 84 4.80 7.82 12.09
C GLY A 84 5.01 7.56 13.58
N THR A 85 3.93 7.43 14.33
CA THR A 85 3.99 7.07 15.77
C THR A 85 4.57 5.66 15.96
N PRO A 86 5.09 5.32 17.16
CA PRO A 86 5.56 3.95 17.44
C PRO A 86 4.50 2.88 17.12
N PHE A 87 3.23 3.15 17.42
CA PHE A 87 2.13 2.25 17.12
C PHE A 87 1.88 2.11 15.61
N GLN A 88 1.95 3.20 14.85
CA GLN A 88 1.83 3.15 13.38
C GLN A 88 2.96 2.30 12.77
N ARG A 89 4.21 2.55 13.17
CA ARG A 89 5.36 1.77 12.69
C ARG A 89 5.24 0.29 13.01
N GLN A 90 4.75 -0.06 14.21
CA GLN A 90 4.49 -1.45 14.59
C GLN A 90 3.43 -2.10 13.66
N VAL A 91 2.34 -1.38 13.36
CA VAL A 91 1.31 -1.87 12.44
C VAL A 91 1.87 -2.05 11.03
N TRP A 92 2.66 -1.10 10.54
CA TRP A 92 3.27 -1.20 9.20
C TRP A 92 4.29 -2.32 9.09
N GLN A 93 5.06 -2.58 10.15
CA GLN A 93 5.94 -3.74 10.21
C GLN A 93 5.16 -5.05 10.10
N ALA A 94 4.05 -5.18 10.81
CA ALA A 94 3.17 -6.35 10.71
C ALA A 94 2.49 -6.48 9.33
N LEU A 95 2.32 -5.38 8.58
CA LEU A 95 1.88 -5.44 7.19
C LEU A 95 2.97 -6.00 6.28
N LEU A 96 4.24 -5.61 6.48
CA LEU A 96 5.38 -6.10 5.68
C LEU A 96 5.60 -7.62 5.84
N GLU A 97 5.17 -8.20 6.95
CA GLU A 97 5.19 -9.65 7.19
C GLU A 97 4.16 -10.43 6.36
N LEU A 98 3.22 -9.76 5.69
CA LEU A 98 2.22 -10.43 4.85
C LEU A 98 2.85 -10.81 3.50
N PRO A 99 2.87 -12.10 3.11
CA PRO A 99 3.33 -12.50 1.79
C PRO A 99 2.44 -11.99 0.65
N PHE A 100 2.97 -12.00 -0.57
CA PHE A 100 2.19 -11.76 -1.78
C PHE A 100 1.00 -12.73 -1.90
N GLY A 101 -0.21 -12.21 -2.14
CA GLY A 101 -1.43 -13.02 -2.23
C GLY A 101 -2.05 -13.40 -0.87
N ALA A 102 -1.44 -13.02 0.24
CA ALA A 102 -2.03 -13.20 1.56
C ALA A 102 -2.97 -12.04 1.90
N THR A 103 -4.09 -12.33 2.54
CA THR A 103 -5.00 -11.31 3.08
C THR A 103 -5.36 -11.64 4.51
N ILE A 104 -5.51 -10.62 5.34
CA ILE A 104 -5.99 -10.77 6.72
C ILE A 104 -7.03 -9.70 7.05
N SER A 105 -7.79 -9.91 8.13
CA SER A 105 -8.73 -8.90 8.63
C SER A 105 -8.06 -7.89 9.57
N TYR A 106 -8.69 -6.74 9.80
CA TYR A 106 -8.23 -5.81 10.84
C TYR A 106 -8.15 -6.44 12.23
N GLY A 107 -9.06 -7.38 12.56
CA GLY A 107 -9.03 -8.08 13.84
C GLY A 107 -7.87 -9.06 13.95
N GLU A 108 -7.49 -9.70 12.85
CA GLU A 108 -6.29 -10.53 12.76
C GLU A 108 -5.02 -9.69 12.92
N LEU A 109 -4.93 -8.57 12.19
CA LEU A 109 -3.79 -7.65 12.31
C LEU A 109 -3.68 -7.09 13.74
N ALA A 110 -4.81 -6.77 14.37
CA ALA A 110 -4.86 -6.32 15.77
C ALA A 110 -4.32 -7.39 16.74
N ARG A 111 -4.59 -8.67 16.50
CA ARG A 111 -4.01 -9.78 17.27
C ARG A 111 -2.49 -9.87 17.06
N ARG A 112 -2.01 -9.77 15.83
CA ARG A 112 -0.57 -9.83 15.51
C ARG A 112 0.26 -8.72 16.17
N VAL A 113 -0.29 -7.51 16.27
CA VAL A 113 0.39 -6.39 16.95
C VAL A 113 0.19 -6.39 18.48
N GLY A 114 -0.34 -7.47 19.05
CA GLY A 114 -0.54 -7.62 20.51
C GLY A 114 -1.68 -6.78 21.08
N ARG A 115 -2.62 -6.31 20.24
CA ARG A 115 -3.74 -5.44 20.66
C ARG A 115 -5.09 -5.96 20.14
N PRO A 116 -5.55 -7.16 20.55
CA PRO A 116 -6.73 -7.84 19.98
C PRO A 116 -8.02 -7.01 19.98
N LYS A 117 -8.19 -6.08 20.94
CA LYS A 117 -9.38 -5.21 21.07
C LYS A 117 -9.26 -3.89 20.29
N ALA A 118 -8.15 -3.66 19.58
CA ALA A 118 -7.83 -2.35 18.98
C ALA A 118 -8.04 -2.29 17.45
N ALA A 119 -8.97 -3.07 16.89
CA ALA A 119 -9.20 -3.14 15.44
C ALA A 119 -9.45 -1.76 14.79
N ARG A 120 -10.16 -0.85 15.46
CA ARG A 120 -10.39 0.53 14.97
C ARG A 120 -9.10 1.36 14.93
N ALA A 121 -8.28 1.28 15.98
CA ALA A 121 -7.00 1.99 16.04
C ALA A 121 -6.02 1.45 14.98
N VAL A 122 -5.99 0.13 14.79
CA VAL A 122 -5.23 -0.52 13.72
C VAL A 122 -5.72 -0.06 12.35
N ALA A 123 -7.04 0.02 12.12
CA ALA A 123 -7.57 0.54 10.86
C ALA A 123 -7.11 1.98 10.58
N GLY A 124 -7.07 2.83 11.61
CA GLY A 124 -6.51 4.18 11.52
C GLY A 124 -5.01 4.19 11.16
N ALA A 125 -4.22 3.29 11.75
CA ALA A 125 -2.79 3.16 11.42
C ALA A 125 -2.55 2.63 10.00
N VAL A 126 -3.34 1.65 9.55
CA VAL A 126 -3.32 1.13 8.17
C VAL A 126 -3.66 2.24 7.18
N GLY A 127 -4.67 3.06 7.48
CA GLY A 127 -5.08 4.19 6.64
C GLY A 127 -4.04 5.32 6.56
N ARG A 128 -3.09 5.38 7.50
CA ARG A 128 -1.99 6.36 7.52
C ARG A 128 -0.69 5.84 6.90
N ASN A 129 -0.72 4.67 6.26
CA ASN A 129 0.44 4.12 5.56
C ASN A 129 1.00 5.13 4.53
N PRO A 130 2.25 5.62 4.69
CA PRO A 130 2.84 6.58 3.77
C PRO A 130 3.46 5.92 2.53
N ILE A 131 3.61 4.60 2.49
CA ILE A 131 4.28 3.88 1.40
C ILE A 131 3.31 2.83 0.82
N SER A 132 2.36 3.31 0.01
CA SER A 132 1.34 2.46 -0.63
C SER A 132 1.97 1.40 -1.55
N ILE A 133 1.32 0.24 -1.68
CA ILE A 133 1.81 -0.96 -2.39
C ILE A 133 2.98 -1.65 -1.70
N LEU A 134 4.08 -0.95 -1.43
CA LEU A 134 5.29 -1.56 -0.85
C LEU A 134 5.06 -1.99 0.60
N ILE A 135 4.42 -1.13 1.41
CA ILE A 135 3.78 -1.55 2.66
C ILE A 135 2.36 -1.98 2.28
N PRO A 136 2.01 -3.28 2.34
CA PRO A 136 0.87 -3.83 1.60
C PRO A 136 -0.46 -3.65 2.35
N CYS A 137 -0.86 -2.41 2.60
CA CYS A 137 -2.12 -2.08 3.29
C CYS A 137 -3.38 -2.54 2.52
N HIS A 138 -3.29 -2.76 1.20
CA HIS A 138 -4.38 -3.33 0.39
C HIS A 138 -4.73 -4.77 0.75
N ARG A 139 -3.81 -5.52 1.39
CA ARG A 139 -4.02 -6.91 1.86
C ARG A 139 -4.93 -7.00 3.09
N ILE A 140 -5.32 -5.88 3.69
CA ILE A 140 -6.24 -5.85 4.83
C ILE A 140 -7.67 -5.69 4.35
N ILE A 141 -8.53 -6.65 4.69
CA ILE A 141 -9.93 -6.71 4.23
C ILE A 141 -10.91 -6.86 5.40
N GLY A 142 -12.21 -6.78 5.13
CA GLY A 142 -13.25 -7.11 6.11
C GLY A 142 -13.16 -8.57 6.53
N HIS A 143 -13.59 -8.88 7.76
CA HIS A 143 -13.66 -10.27 8.25
C HIS A 143 -14.61 -11.14 7.39
N ASP A 144 -15.59 -10.51 6.76
CA ASP A 144 -16.55 -11.10 5.82
C ASP A 144 -16.03 -11.09 4.36
N THR A 145 -14.72 -10.88 4.18
CA THR A 145 -14.02 -10.73 2.89
C THR A 145 -14.35 -9.48 2.08
N SER A 146 -15.10 -8.52 2.66
CA SER A 146 -15.45 -7.28 1.97
C SER A 146 -14.24 -6.37 1.74
N LEU A 147 -14.29 -5.61 0.64
CA LEU A 147 -13.33 -4.52 0.40
C LEU A 147 -13.62 -3.35 1.36
N THR A 148 -12.62 -2.97 2.15
CA THR A 148 -12.66 -1.79 3.02
C THR A 148 -11.73 -0.70 2.49
N GLY A 149 -11.82 0.52 3.03
CA GLY A 149 -11.10 1.71 2.55
C GLY A 149 -9.62 1.51 2.18
N PHE A 150 -9.17 2.32 1.24
CA PHE A 150 -7.80 2.35 0.71
C PHE A 150 -7.46 3.79 0.31
N GLY A 151 -6.26 4.27 0.63
CA GLY A 151 -5.83 5.64 0.33
C GLY A 151 -5.98 5.99 -1.15
N GLY A 152 -5.57 5.08 -2.04
CA GLY A 152 -5.71 5.24 -3.48
C GLY A 152 -7.10 4.93 -4.04
N GLY A 153 -8.10 4.68 -3.20
CA GLY A 153 -9.46 4.32 -3.60
C GLY A 153 -9.71 2.83 -3.84
N LEU A 154 -10.97 2.40 -3.67
CA LEU A 154 -11.36 1.00 -3.79
C LEU A 154 -11.07 0.35 -5.16
N PRO A 155 -11.20 1.04 -6.31
CA PRO A 155 -10.85 0.46 -7.60
C PRO A 155 -9.39 -0.01 -7.66
N ARG A 156 -8.45 0.78 -7.11
CA ARG A 156 -7.04 0.41 -7.04
C ARG A 156 -6.80 -0.77 -6.12
N LYS A 157 -7.41 -0.76 -4.93
CA LYS A 157 -7.30 -1.90 -3.99
C LYS A 157 -7.78 -3.19 -4.64
N GLN A 158 -8.90 -3.15 -5.37
CA GLN A 158 -9.39 -4.33 -6.09
C GLN A 158 -8.42 -4.78 -7.18
N ALA A 159 -7.84 -3.86 -7.94
CA ALA A 159 -6.87 -4.19 -8.98
C ALA A 159 -5.57 -4.79 -8.40
N LEU A 160 -5.07 -4.26 -7.28
CA LEU A 160 -3.92 -4.81 -6.55
C LEU A 160 -4.22 -6.21 -6.02
N LEU A 161 -5.38 -6.42 -5.40
CA LEU A 161 -5.80 -7.74 -4.94
C LEU A 161 -5.98 -8.72 -6.12
N ALA A 162 -6.48 -8.26 -7.26
CA ALA A 162 -6.59 -9.08 -8.48
C ALA A 162 -5.23 -9.45 -9.05
N HIS A 163 -4.28 -8.52 -9.07
CA HIS A 163 -2.89 -8.79 -9.44
C HIS A 163 -2.26 -9.85 -8.52
N GLU A 164 -2.66 -9.89 -7.25
CA GLU A 164 -2.24 -10.91 -6.29
C GLU A 164 -3.10 -12.20 -6.30
N GLY A 165 -4.02 -12.35 -7.27
CA GLY A 165 -4.80 -13.58 -7.48
C GLY A 165 -6.19 -13.61 -6.85
N HIS A 166 -6.69 -12.49 -6.32
CA HIS A 166 -8.04 -12.43 -5.71
C HIS A 166 -9.10 -11.89 -6.68
N ARG A 167 -10.20 -12.62 -6.84
CA ARG A 167 -11.34 -12.20 -7.68
C ARG A 167 -12.46 -11.59 -6.84
N TYR A 168 -12.89 -10.38 -7.21
CA TYR A 168 -14.00 -9.65 -6.60
C TYR A 168 -15.08 -9.34 -7.65
N LEU A 169 -16.35 -9.55 -7.30
CA LEU A 169 -17.48 -9.45 -8.25
C LEU A 169 -17.90 -8.02 -8.60
N SER A 170 -17.53 -7.02 -7.80
CA SER A 170 -17.90 -5.62 -8.05
C SER A 170 -16.87 -4.64 -7.52
N ARG A 171 -16.96 -3.37 -7.99
CA ARG A 171 -16.12 -2.24 -7.54
C ARG A 171 -16.65 -1.55 -6.27
N ALA A 172 -17.72 -2.07 -5.67
CA ALA A 172 -18.40 -1.44 -4.54
C ALA A 172 -17.68 -1.70 -3.20
N ALA A 173 -17.85 -0.79 -2.22
CA ALA A 173 -17.31 -0.87 -0.86
C ALA A 173 -17.81 -2.07 -0.02
N ARG A 174 -18.65 -2.93 -0.58
CA ARG A 174 -19.12 -4.18 0.03
C ARG A 174 -18.92 -5.40 -0.86
N ALA A 175 -18.12 -5.27 -1.93
CA ALA A 175 -17.82 -6.37 -2.83
C ALA A 175 -17.18 -7.52 -2.06
N ARG A 176 -17.72 -8.72 -2.23
CA ARG A 176 -17.21 -9.96 -1.62
C ARG A 176 -16.31 -10.69 -2.61
N ARG A 177 -15.33 -11.42 -2.07
CA ARG A 177 -14.44 -12.28 -2.86
C ARG A 177 -15.23 -13.48 -3.38
N VAL A 178 -14.97 -13.90 -4.62
CA VAL A 178 -15.54 -15.12 -5.19
C VAL A 178 -14.90 -16.32 -4.50
N SER A 179 -15.70 -17.21 -3.91
CA SER A 179 -15.23 -18.49 -3.42
C SER A 179 -14.94 -19.41 -4.60
N THR A 180 -13.79 -20.08 -4.62
CA THR A 180 -13.40 -21.03 -5.68
C THR A 180 -14.20 -22.34 -5.65
N THR A 181 -15.10 -22.54 -4.67
CA THR A 181 -15.82 -23.81 -4.46
C THR A 181 -17.09 -23.98 -5.31
N GLN A 182 -17.34 -23.14 -6.32
CA GLN A 182 -18.44 -23.35 -7.27
C GLN A 182 -17.93 -23.15 -8.70
N MET A 183 -17.14 -24.11 -9.18
CA MET A 183 -16.83 -24.23 -10.60
C MET A 183 -16.70 -25.71 -11.03
N GLU A 184 -17.62 -26.56 -10.55
CA GLU A 184 -17.91 -27.85 -11.19
C GLU A 184 -19.43 -28.04 -11.20
N LEU A 185 -20.05 -27.67 -12.32
CA LEU A 185 -21.32 -28.26 -12.76
C LEU A 185 -20.94 -29.19 -13.92
N PRO A 186 -21.26 -30.49 -13.85
CA PRO A 186 -21.00 -31.39 -14.96
C PRO A 186 -21.95 -31.03 -16.11
N LEU A 187 -21.40 -30.68 -17.26
CA LEU A 187 -22.15 -30.75 -18.51
C LEU A 187 -22.29 -32.24 -18.85
N GLY A 188 -23.36 -32.82 -18.33
CA GLY A 188 -23.85 -34.14 -18.70
C GLY A 188 -24.28 -34.17 -20.16
N ALA A 189 -24.00 -35.33 -20.75
CA ALA A 189 -24.57 -35.96 -21.93
C ALA A 189 -25.75 -35.27 -22.64
N ALA A 190 -25.57 -35.08 -23.95
CA ALA A 190 -26.58 -35.40 -24.96
C ALA A 190 -25.86 -36.12 -26.12
#